data_AF-A0A809PKY7-F1
#
_entry.id   AF-A0A809PKY7-F1
#
_cell.length_a   1.000
_cell.length_b   1.000
_cell.length_c   1.000
_cell.angle_alpha   90.00
_cell.angle_beta   90.00
_cell.angle_gamma   90.00
#
_symmetry.space_group_name_H-M   'P 1'
#
loop_
_entity.id
_entity.type
_entity.pdbx_description
1 polymer ?
#
loop_
_entity_poly.entity_id
_entity_poly.type
_entity_poly.pdbx_seq_one_letter_code
_entity_poly.pdbx_strand_id
1 'polypeptide(L)'
;MSLNGSGIGSFSDRARDAIRGGHGDAGDGIVKNQGYINGLVYMPNALADKARPQQDLLRAADMLRLGLAGSIRSFSMQTFDGKTRQLQYIDYAGQPAGYASQPGEVVNYVENHDNQTLFDINAYRLPLDTSSVDRARIQALALATTAFSQGVAYYHAGVDILRSKSMDSNSFNSGDWFNRLDWSYGDNYFATGLPPEKDNAQFYPYIKAALKQANIKPARADITYSRDQFRDLLQIRASSSLFRLSTASDIAQRLHFYNTGPTQNPLLIAAHLDGRQLAGANFASIMYFINISSQTQSLTIDGQSQRSYQLHPTHLLTQAADKRVAAEAKYESISGRFTIPALSAVVFVGQ
;
A
#
# COMPACT_ATOMS: atom_id res chain seq x y z
N MET A 1 11.58 -2.10 -22.77
CA MET A 1 12.11 -2.31 -21.40
C MET A 1 13.33 -3.21 -21.47
N SER A 2 14.52 -2.62 -21.34
CA SER A 2 15.79 -3.25 -21.75
C SER A 2 16.43 -4.16 -20.69
N LEU A 3 15.96 -4.14 -19.44
CA LEU A 3 16.50 -4.93 -18.32
C LEU A 3 15.77 -6.25 -18.07
N ASN A 4 14.68 -6.50 -18.78
CA ASN A 4 13.85 -7.68 -18.59
C ASN A 4 14.65 -8.97 -18.89
N GLY A 5 14.68 -9.91 -17.94
CA GLY A 5 15.44 -11.16 -18.04
C GLY A 5 16.93 -11.04 -17.73
N SER A 6 17.41 -9.86 -17.33
CA SER A 6 18.82 -9.63 -16.97
C SER A 6 19.17 -9.99 -15.52
N GLY A 7 18.16 -10.15 -14.65
CA GLY A 7 18.36 -10.28 -13.20
C GLY A 7 18.68 -8.96 -12.48
N ILE A 8 18.72 -7.82 -13.17
CA ILE A 8 18.95 -6.50 -12.58
C ILE A 8 17.61 -5.88 -12.15
N GLY A 9 17.50 -5.50 -10.88
CA GLY A 9 16.33 -4.86 -10.30
C GLY A 9 16.08 -3.45 -10.83
N SER A 10 14.81 -3.12 -11.12
CA SER A 10 14.35 -1.76 -11.39
C SER A 10 13.16 -1.38 -10.52
N PHE A 11 13.08 -0.09 -10.14
CA PHE A 11 11.94 0.44 -9.39
C PHE A 11 10.64 0.35 -10.20
N SER A 12 9.57 -0.17 -9.59
CA SER A 12 8.22 -0.19 -10.19
C SER A 12 7.42 1.04 -9.78
N ASP A 13 7.27 1.97 -10.72
CA ASP A 13 6.38 3.13 -10.68
C ASP A 13 4.88 2.77 -10.82
N ARG A 14 4.56 1.63 -11.47
CA ARG A 14 3.18 1.18 -11.76
C ARG A 14 2.29 1.16 -10.53
N ALA A 15 2.65 0.34 -9.55
CA ALA A 15 1.88 0.19 -8.33
C ALA A 15 2.01 1.42 -7.44
N ARG A 16 3.21 2.02 -7.37
CA ARG A 16 3.48 3.27 -6.64
C ARG A 16 2.47 4.35 -7.01
N ASP A 17 2.27 4.60 -8.30
CA ASP A 17 1.38 5.66 -8.80
C ASP A 17 -0.09 5.31 -8.58
N ALA A 18 -0.48 4.05 -8.74
CA ALA A 18 -1.85 3.64 -8.42
C ALA A 18 -2.16 3.76 -6.92
N ILE A 19 -1.20 3.45 -6.05
CA ILE A 19 -1.32 3.51 -4.60
C ILE A 19 -1.37 4.96 -4.13
N ARG A 20 -0.35 5.76 -4.50
CA ARG A 20 -0.24 7.17 -4.09
C ARG A 20 -1.30 8.02 -4.79
N GLY A 21 -1.53 7.78 -6.08
CA GLY A 21 -2.28 8.64 -7.01
C GLY A 21 -1.34 9.49 -7.87
N GLY A 22 -1.79 9.91 -9.04
CA GLY A 22 -1.07 10.84 -9.93
C GLY A 22 0.33 10.40 -10.38
N HIS A 23 0.92 11.19 -11.27
CA HIS A 23 2.30 11.03 -11.74
C HIS A 23 2.77 12.37 -12.32
N GLY A 24 3.84 12.95 -11.78
CA GLY A 24 4.37 14.22 -12.27
C GLY A 24 3.35 15.37 -12.21
N ASP A 25 2.54 15.41 -11.16
CA ASP A 25 1.45 16.38 -11.03
C ASP A 25 1.95 17.83 -11.02
N ALA A 26 1.16 18.72 -11.62
CA ALA A 26 1.36 20.17 -11.59
C ALA A 26 0.08 20.87 -11.09
N GLY A 27 0.23 22.04 -10.48
CA GLY A 27 -0.90 22.84 -9.99
C GLY A 27 -1.83 22.06 -9.06
N ASP A 28 -3.15 22.10 -9.33
CA ASP A 28 -4.16 21.41 -8.51
C ASP A 28 -4.15 19.88 -8.64
N GLY A 29 -3.45 19.34 -9.64
CA GLY A 29 -3.28 17.90 -9.84
C GLY A 29 -2.75 17.19 -8.59
N ILE A 30 -1.88 17.86 -7.82
CA ILE A 30 -1.25 17.30 -6.61
C ILE A 30 -2.28 16.90 -5.55
N VAL A 31 -3.42 17.61 -5.51
CA VAL A 31 -4.57 17.32 -4.63
C VAL A 31 -5.60 16.46 -5.35
N LYS A 32 -5.94 16.79 -6.61
CA LYS A 32 -7.01 16.13 -7.37
C LYS A 32 -6.78 14.64 -7.61
N ASN A 33 -5.54 14.26 -7.84
CA ASN A 33 -5.18 12.91 -8.30
C ASN A 33 -5.00 11.95 -7.12
N GLN A 34 -6.10 11.66 -6.41
CA GLN A 34 -6.14 10.63 -5.37
C GLN A 34 -5.80 9.25 -5.95
N GLY A 35 -5.15 8.42 -5.15
CA GLY A 35 -4.84 7.03 -5.43
C GLY A 35 -5.62 6.06 -4.54
N TYR A 36 -5.29 4.79 -4.66
CA TYR A 36 -5.99 3.69 -4.01
C TYR A 36 -6.07 3.84 -2.49
N ILE A 37 -4.99 4.28 -1.82
CA ILE A 37 -4.95 4.35 -0.34
C ILE A 37 -5.47 5.68 0.23
N ASN A 38 -5.61 6.72 -0.59
CA ASN A 38 -5.93 8.07 -0.10
C ASN A 38 -7.21 8.66 -0.68
N GLY A 39 -8.18 7.81 -1.01
CA GLY A 39 -9.57 8.23 -1.17
C GLY A 39 -10.11 8.29 -2.58
N LEU A 40 -9.40 7.72 -3.57
CA LEU A 40 -9.88 7.64 -4.96
C LEU A 40 -11.31 7.09 -5.01
N VAL A 41 -12.28 7.94 -5.36
CA VAL A 41 -13.73 7.67 -5.38
C VAL A 41 -14.37 7.52 -3.98
N TYR A 42 -13.79 6.73 -3.08
CA TYR A 42 -14.46 6.33 -1.82
C TYR A 42 -14.35 7.35 -0.68
N MET A 43 -13.41 8.30 -0.78
CA MET A 43 -13.21 9.37 0.20
C MET A 43 -12.72 10.63 -0.55
N PRO A 44 -13.57 11.23 -1.39
CA PRO A 44 -13.18 12.32 -2.27
C PRO A 44 -12.76 13.55 -1.46
N ASN A 45 -11.60 14.11 -1.76
CA ASN A 45 -11.18 15.39 -1.18
C ASN A 45 -11.89 16.58 -1.84
N ALA A 46 -11.58 17.80 -1.36
CA ALA A 46 -12.26 19.02 -1.81
C ALA A 46 -12.11 19.33 -3.31
N LEU A 47 -11.04 18.86 -3.98
CA LEU A 47 -10.80 19.08 -5.40
C LEU A 47 -11.06 17.84 -6.26
N ALA A 48 -11.39 16.70 -5.65
CA ALA A 48 -11.69 15.48 -6.37
C ALA A 48 -12.88 15.68 -7.32
N ASP A 49 -12.78 15.09 -8.51
CA ASP A 49 -13.91 15.05 -9.45
C ASP A 49 -15.02 14.17 -8.86
N LYS A 50 -16.14 14.80 -8.50
CA LYS A 50 -17.32 14.12 -7.93
C LYS A 50 -18.01 13.20 -8.92
N ALA A 51 -17.81 13.42 -10.23
CA ALA A 51 -18.34 12.56 -11.29
C ALA A 51 -17.39 11.41 -11.65
N ARG A 52 -16.26 11.27 -10.95
CA ARG A 52 -15.27 10.22 -11.23
C ARG A 52 -15.93 8.83 -11.16
N PRO A 53 -15.77 7.99 -12.19
CA PRO A 53 -16.41 6.68 -12.22
C PRO A 53 -15.80 5.73 -11.19
N GLN A 54 -16.63 4.89 -10.58
CA GLN A 54 -16.19 3.80 -9.69
C GLN A 54 -15.16 2.86 -10.35
N GLN A 55 -15.19 2.77 -11.69
CA GLN A 55 -14.22 2.02 -12.49
C GLN A 55 -12.77 2.47 -12.27
N ASP A 56 -12.52 3.72 -11.91
CA ASP A 56 -11.15 4.20 -11.63
C ASP A 56 -10.59 3.55 -10.36
N LEU A 57 -11.40 3.40 -9.32
CA LEU A 57 -10.99 2.70 -8.10
C LEU A 57 -10.79 1.21 -8.35
N LEU A 58 -11.63 0.60 -9.19
CA LEU A 58 -11.46 -0.80 -9.63
C LEU A 58 -10.15 -1.01 -10.41
N ARG A 59 -9.81 -0.09 -11.33
CA ARG A 59 -8.53 -0.10 -12.06
C ARG A 59 -7.33 0.07 -11.12
N ALA A 60 -7.43 0.96 -10.14
CA ALA A 60 -6.39 1.15 -9.14
C ALA A 60 -6.18 -0.11 -8.29
N ALA A 61 -7.27 -0.83 -7.95
CA ALA A 61 -7.19 -2.12 -7.26
C ALA A 61 -6.41 -3.17 -8.08
N ASP A 62 -6.65 -3.23 -9.39
CA ASP A 62 -5.90 -4.12 -10.29
C ASP A 62 -4.42 -3.75 -10.38
N MET A 63 -4.09 -2.46 -10.48
CA MET A 63 -2.70 -2.00 -10.47
C MET A 63 -1.99 -2.31 -9.15
N LEU A 64 -2.70 -2.25 -8.02
CA LEU A 64 -2.19 -2.71 -6.73
C LEU A 64 -1.95 -4.23 -6.73
N ARG A 65 -2.89 -5.06 -7.21
CA ARG A 65 -2.71 -6.51 -7.35
C ARG A 65 -1.53 -6.86 -8.25
N LEU A 66 -1.35 -6.12 -9.34
CA LEU A 66 -0.19 -6.23 -10.23
C LEU A 66 1.13 -6.00 -9.48
N GLY A 67 1.20 -4.96 -8.64
CA GLY A 67 2.35 -4.71 -7.77
C GLY A 67 2.57 -5.82 -6.76
N LEU A 68 1.50 -6.32 -6.14
CA LEU A 68 1.55 -7.44 -5.19
C LEU A 68 2.08 -8.73 -5.84
N ALA A 69 1.76 -8.96 -7.12
CA ALA A 69 2.30 -10.08 -7.90
C ALA A 69 3.72 -9.83 -8.45
N GLY A 70 4.40 -8.75 -8.03
CA GLY A 70 5.78 -8.46 -8.42
C GLY A 70 5.92 -7.99 -9.87
N SER A 71 4.88 -7.40 -10.46
CA SER A 71 4.90 -6.92 -11.86
C SER A 71 5.38 -7.99 -12.88
N ILE A 72 5.16 -9.27 -12.57
CA ILE A 72 5.62 -10.41 -13.35
C ILE A 72 4.81 -10.51 -14.65
N ARG A 73 5.49 -10.40 -15.80
CA ARG A 73 4.85 -10.33 -17.12
C ARG A 73 3.85 -11.44 -17.38
N SER A 74 4.23 -12.67 -17.05
CA SER A 74 3.47 -13.89 -17.35
C SER A 74 2.37 -14.21 -16.33
N PHE A 75 2.36 -13.55 -15.16
CA PHE A 75 1.34 -13.76 -14.15
C PHE A 75 -0.01 -13.33 -14.70
N SER A 76 -1.04 -14.17 -14.51
CA SER A 76 -2.40 -13.90 -14.98
C SER A 76 -3.34 -13.62 -13.82
N MET A 77 -4.17 -12.60 -13.95
CA MET A 77 -5.25 -12.34 -13.01
C MET A 77 -6.52 -11.90 -13.74
N GLN A 78 -7.67 -12.12 -13.10
CA GLN A 78 -8.92 -11.51 -13.56
C GLN A 78 -8.93 -10.02 -13.20
N THR A 79 -9.15 -9.16 -14.19
CA THR A 79 -9.21 -7.71 -14.03
C THR A 79 -10.64 -7.21 -13.79
N PHE A 80 -10.80 -5.93 -13.51
CA PHE A 80 -12.06 -5.27 -13.18
C PHE A 80 -13.16 -5.42 -14.24
N ASP A 81 -12.82 -5.68 -15.49
CA ASP A 81 -13.78 -5.91 -16.58
C ASP A 81 -14.14 -7.40 -16.76
N GLY A 82 -13.69 -8.26 -15.85
CA GLY A 82 -13.99 -9.69 -15.81
C GLY A 82 -13.09 -10.56 -16.68
N LYS A 83 -12.17 -9.98 -17.47
CA LYS A 83 -11.27 -10.77 -18.32
C LYS A 83 -10.02 -11.18 -17.55
N THR A 84 -9.54 -12.39 -17.81
CA THR A 84 -8.22 -12.82 -17.33
C THR A 84 -7.15 -12.32 -18.29
N ARG A 85 -6.16 -11.60 -17.76
CA ARG A 85 -5.04 -11.05 -18.54
C ARG A 85 -3.72 -11.35 -17.87
N GLN A 86 -2.70 -11.61 -18.68
CA GLN A 86 -1.32 -11.50 -18.22
C GLN A 86 -0.99 -10.03 -17.91
N LEU A 87 -0.17 -9.79 -16.89
CA LEU A 87 0.16 -8.43 -16.46
C LEU A 87 0.82 -7.59 -17.57
N GLN A 88 1.53 -8.22 -18.51
CA GLN A 88 2.13 -7.52 -19.66
C GLN A 88 1.11 -6.95 -20.67
N TYR A 89 -0.15 -7.39 -20.62
CA TYR A 89 -1.23 -6.90 -21.48
C TYR A 89 -2.15 -5.88 -20.79
N ILE A 90 -1.78 -5.46 -19.58
CA ILE A 90 -2.43 -4.37 -18.88
C ILE A 90 -1.65 -3.10 -19.21
N ASP A 91 -2.36 -2.06 -19.66
CA ASP A 91 -1.75 -0.78 -20.01
C ASP A 91 -1.41 0.03 -18.76
N TYR A 92 -0.23 0.63 -18.79
CA TYR A 92 0.20 1.71 -17.91
C TYR A 92 0.84 2.78 -18.77
N ALA A 93 0.09 3.84 -19.07
CA ALA A 93 0.54 4.99 -19.85
C ALA A 93 1.16 4.60 -21.21
N GLY A 94 0.52 3.67 -21.93
CA GLY A 94 1.01 3.18 -23.23
C GLY A 94 2.14 2.15 -23.14
N GLN A 95 2.48 1.68 -21.93
CA GLN A 95 3.49 0.64 -21.69
C GLN A 95 2.86 -0.57 -21.00
N PRO A 96 3.46 -1.77 -21.14
CA PRO A 96 3.11 -2.91 -20.31
C PRO A 96 3.25 -2.58 -18.83
N ALA A 97 2.21 -2.87 -18.04
CA ALA A 97 2.24 -2.70 -16.60
C ALA A 97 3.08 -3.82 -15.94
N GLY A 98 2.91 -5.07 -16.38
CA GLY A 98 3.83 -6.15 -16.05
C GLY A 98 5.06 -6.14 -16.96
N TYR A 99 6.26 -6.19 -16.37
CA TYR A 99 7.52 -6.06 -17.11
C TYR A 99 8.67 -6.95 -16.64
N ALA A 100 8.61 -7.48 -15.43
CA ALA A 100 9.65 -8.33 -14.88
C ALA A 100 9.48 -9.79 -15.34
N SER A 101 10.58 -10.48 -15.66
CA SER A 101 10.59 -11.93 -15.89
C SER A 101 10.81 -12.71 -14.60
N GLN A 102 11.47 -12.12 -13.62
CA GLN A 102 11.70 -12.73 -12.30
C GLN A 102 11.47 -11.71 -11.17
N PRO A 103 11.06 -12.15 -9.97
CA PRO A 103 10.78 -11.24 -8.86
C PRO A 103 12.00 -10.44 -8.40
N GLY A 104 13.22 -10.93 -8.62
CA GLY A 104 14.45 -10.18 -8.35
C GLY A 104 14.64 -8.93 -9.21
N GLU A 105 13.88 -8.79 -10.31
CA GLU A 105 14.00 -7.67 -11.26
C GLU A 105 13.09 -6.49 -10.92
N VAL A 106 12.28 -6.60 -9.87
CA VAL A 106 11.34 -5.55 -9.46
C VAL A 106 11.64 -5.08 -8.04
N VAL A 107 11.70 -3.75 -7.88
CA VAL A 107 11.78 -3.06 -6.59
C VAL A 107 10.47 -2.33 -6.35
N ASN A 108 9.64 -2.85 -5.45
CA ASN A 108 8.36 -2.26 -5.06
C ASN A 108 8.56 -1.26 -3.94
N TYR A 109 7.86 -0.13 -4.05
CA TYR A 109 7.96 0.98 -3.11
C TYR A 109 6.74 1.90 -3.23
N VAL A 110 6.52 2.69 -2.17
CA VAL A 110 5.48 3.73 -2.11
C VAL A 110 6.08 5.11 -1.80
N GLU A 111 7.39 5.17 -1.56
CA GLU A 111 8.12 6.38 -1.23
C GLU A 111 9.60 6.20 -1.58
N ASN A 112 10.24 7.26 -2.05
CA ASN A 112 11.68 7.35 -2.24
C ASN A 112 12.18 8.74 -1.79
N HIS A 113 13.48 8.99 -1.91
CA HIS A 113 14.10 10.26 -1.56
C HIS A 113 13.67 11.41 -2.49
N ASP A 114 13.39 11.12 -3.75
CA ASP A 114 12.84 12.03 -4.73
C ASP A 114 11.31 12.13 -4.59
N ASN A 115 10.73 13.26 -5.00
CA ASN A 115 9.32 13.60 -4.80
C ASN A 115 8.95 13.79 -3.31
N GLN A 116 7.66 14.00 -3.05
CA GLN A 116 7.12 14.13 -1.69
C GLN A 116 7.23 12.81 -0.92
N THR A 117 7.41 12.87 0.39
CA THR A 117 7.22 11.70 1.25
C THR A 117 5.78 11.19 1.15
N LEU A 118 5.53 9.96 1.57
CA LEU A 118 4.20 9.34 1.63
C LEU A 118 3.31 10.10 2.62
N PHE A 119 3.87 10.57 3.73
CA PHE A 119 3.12 11.42 4.66
C PHE A 119 2.70 12.73 3.97
N ASP A 120 3.63 13.39 3.28
CA ASP A 120 3.38 14.70 2.63
C ASP A 120 2.39 14.57 1.46
N ILE A 121 2.49 13.51 0.64
CA ILE A 121 1.51 13.30 -0.44
C ILE A 121 0.12 12.98 0.11
N ASN A 122 0.02 12.27 1.24
CA ASN A 122 -1.24 12.03 1.93
C ASN A 122 -1.79 13.31 2.59
N ALA A 123 -0.93 14.24 3.01
CA ALA A 123 -1.35 15.57 3.47
C ALA A 123 -1.99 16.39 2.34
N TYR A 124 -1.56 16.22 1.08
CA TYR A 124 -2.26 16.81 -0.07
C TYR A 124 -3.58 16.12 -0.40
N ARG A 125 -3.62 14.78 -0.39
CA ARG A 125 -4.66 14.01 -1.10
C ARG A 125 -5.80 13.50 -0.24
N LEU A 126 -5.57 13.28 1.05
CA LEU A 126 -6.65 12.93 1.97
C LEU A 126 -7.52 14.18 2.23
N PRO A 127 -8.83 14.03 2.48
CA PRO A 127 -9.64 15.12 2.99
C PRO A 127 -8.99 15.79 4.20
N LEU A 128 -9.00 17.12 4.23
CA LEU A 128 -8.27 17.90 5.24
C LEU A 128 -8.70 17.57 6.67
N ASP A 129 -9.95 17.17 6.87
CA ASP A 129 -10.55 16.76 8.15
C ASP A 129 -10.24 15.31 8.56
N THR A 130 -9.54 14.52 7.74
CA THR A 130 -9.07 13.18 8.11
C THR A 130 -8.20 13.27 9.36
N SER A 131 -8.50 12.45 10.38
CA SER A 131 -7.78 12.43 11.66
C SER A 131 -6.30 12.02 11.50
N SER A 132 -5.43 12.46 12.41
CA SER A 132 -4.02 12.05 12.42
C SER A 132 -3.85 10.53 12.59
N VAL A 133 -4.72 9.91 13.38
CA VAL A 133 -4.77 8.46 13.62
C VAL A 133 -5.10 7.70 12.33
N ASP A 134 -6.11 8.14 11.59
CA ASP A 134 -6.47 7.47 10.33
C ASP A 134 -5.43 7.74 9.24
N ARG A 135 -4.78 8.91 9.23
CA ARG A 135 -3.61 9.17 8.37
C ARG A 135 -2.48 8.20 8.66
N ALA A 136 -2.19 7.91 9.93
CA ALA A 136 -1.16 6.94 10.32
C ALA A 136 -1.54 5.50 9.91
N ARG A 137 -2.82 5.12 10.02
CA ARG A 137 -3.33 3.82 9.52
C ARG A 137 -3.22 3.71 8.01
N ILE A 138 -3.55 4.77 7.28
CA ILE A 138 -3.44 4.83 5.82
C ILE A 138 -1.97 4.75 5.38
N GLN A 139 -1.04 5.38 6.10
CA GLN A 139 0.39 5.18 5.91
C GLN A 139 0.75 3.69 6.07
N ALA A 140 0.31 3.05 7.16
CA ALA A 140 0.58 1.63 7.42
C ALA A 140 0.00 0.71 6.32
N LEU A 141 -1.17 1.02 5.77
CA LEU A 141 -1.74 0.30 4.63
C LEU A 141 -0.85 0.38 3.39
N ALA A 142 -0.35 1.57 3.06
CA ALA A 142 0.59 1.73 1.94
C ALA A 142 1.89 0.94 2.18
N LEU A 143 2.41 0.91 3.41
CA LEU A 143 3.56 0.07 3.78
C LEU A 143 3.26 -1.43 3.64
N ALA A 144 2.05 -1.86 3.99
CA ALA A 144 1.59 -3.24 3.86
C ALA A 144 1.56 -3.69 2.39
N THR A 145 1.19 -2.81 1.45
CA THR A 145 1.24 -3.14 0.01
C THR A 145 2.65 -3.54 -0.43
N THR A 146 3.68 -2.87 0.10
CA THR A 146 5.08 -3.18 -0.21
C THR A 146 5.53 -4.42 0.55
N ALA A 147 5.13 -4.56 1.82
CA ALA A 147 5.50 -5.69 2.67
C ALA A 147 4.92 -7.03 2.19
N PHE A 148 3.75 -7.01 1.57
CA PHE A 148 3.09 -8.21 1.02
C PHE A 148 3.39 -8.46 -0.45
N SER A 149 4.09 -7.53 -1.13
CA SER A 149 4.44 -7.70 -2.54
C SER A 149 5.50 -8.78 -2.76
N GLN A 150 5.35 -9.54 -3.84
CA GLN A 150 6.43 -10.37 -4.38
C GLN A 150 7.50 -9.47 -5.00
N GLY A 151 8.76 -9.92 -4.94
CA GLY A 151 9.93 -9.14 -5.37
C GLY A 151 10.62 -8.39 -4.24
N VAL A 152 11.44 -7.39 -4.60
CA VAL A 152 12.22 -6.62 -3.62
C VAL A 152 11.35 -5.53 -3.00
N ALA A 153 11.28 -5.52 -1.67
CA ALA A 153 10.59 -4.48 -0.92
C ALA A 153 11.58 -3.36 -0.56
N TYR A 154 11.27 -2.12 -0.93
CA TYR A 154 12.09 -0.94 -0.63
C TYR A 154 11.32 0.07 0.21
N TYR A 155 12.02 0.67 1.18
CA TYR A 155 11.48 1.67 2.09
C TYR A 155 12.45 2.84 2.22
N HIS A 156 11.95 4.06 2.03
CA HIS A 156 12.71 5.27 2.28
C HIS A 156 12.86 5.52 3.78
N ALA A 157 14.05 5.96 4.22
CA ALA A 157 14.32 6.23 5.62
C ALA A 157 13.31 7.23 6.20
N GLY A 158 12.64 6.84 7.28
CA GLY A 158 11.64 7.63 7.99
C GLY A 158 10.19 7.40 7.56
N VAL A 159 9.93 6.59 6.51
CA VAL A 159 8.56 6.27 6.10
C VAL A 159 7.74 5.61 7.22
N ASP A 160 8.42 4.84 8.08
CA ASP A 160 7.86 4.14 9.23
C ASP A 160 7.49 5.09 10.37
N ILE A 161 8.12 6.27 10.45
CA ILE A 161 7.86 7.29 11.48
C ILE A 161 7.15 8.53 10.92
N LEU A 162 6.35 8.33 9.86
CA LEU A 162 5.53 9.39 9.25
C LEU A 162 6.33 10.60 8.75
N ARG A 163 7.60 10.41 8.34
CA ARG A 163 8.51 11.51 7.96
C ARG A 163 7.85 12.51 7.02
N SER A 164 7.93 13.78 7.38
CA SER A 164 7.61 14.91 6.51
C SER A 164 8.89 15.62 6.09
N LYS A 165 8.87 16.22 4.90
CA LYS A 165 9.83 17.22 4.45
C LYS A 165 9.18 18.62 4.38
N SER A 166 8.17 18.84 5.22
CA SER A 166 7.26 19.97 5.15
C SER A 166 6.71 20.22 3.75
N MET A 167 6.34 19.13 3.06
CA MET A 167 5.74 19.11 1.72
C MET A 167 6.67 19.47 0.56
N ASP A 168 8.00 19.45 0.78
CA ASP A 168 9.00 19.62 -0.28
C ASP A 168 8.95 18.45 -1.27
N SER A 169 8.84 18.78 -2.56
CA SER A 169 8.85 17.84 -3.67
C SER A 169 10.25 17.47 -4.17
N ASN A 170 11.28 18.26 -3.88
CA ASN A 170 12.64 18.02 -4.35
C ASN A 170 13.69 18.52 -3.35
N SER A 171 13.87 17.76 -2.26
CA SER A 171 14.64 18.20 -1.10
C SER A 171 16.16 18.03 -1.20
N PHE A 172 16.72 17.81 -2.39
CA PHE A 172 18.14 17.46 -2.56
C PHE A 172 19.11 18.51 -2.00
N ASN A 173 18.70 19.79 -1.99
CA ASN A 173 19.48 20.92 -1.47
C ASN A 173 18.68 21.78 -0.48
N SER A 174 17.74 21.17 0.23
CA SER A 174 16.90 21.86 1.23
C SER A 174 17.49 21.81 2.66
N GLY A 175 18.73 21.33 2.78
CA GLY A 175 19.48 21.26 4.05
C GLY A 175 18.85 20.36 5.11
N ASP A 176 19.42 20.40 6.31
CA ASP A 176 18.99 19.58 7.45
C ASP A 176 17.58 19.92 7.91
N TRP A 177 17.16 21.18 7.76
CA TRP A 177 15.86 21.68 8.23
C TRP A 177 14.69 20.90 7.62
N PHE A 178 14.63 20.80 6.28
CA PHE A 178 13.56 20.09 5.58
C PHE A 178 13.81 18.59 5.44
N ASN A 179 15.04 18.10 5.61
CA ASN A 179 15.35 16.67 5.47
C ASN A 179 15.39 15.91 6.79
N ARG A 180 15.07 16.55 7.91
CA ARG A 180 15.27 16.02 9.27
C ARG A 180 14.59 14.67 9.50
N LEU A 181 15.25 13.83 10.28
CA LEU A 181 14.73 12.58 10.82
C LEU A 181 14.77 12.66 12.35
N ASP A 182 13.64 12.50 13.03
CA ASP A 182 13.57 12.49 14.49
C ASP A 182 13.61 11.07 15.06
N TRP A 183 14.76 10.64 15.56
CA TRP A 183 14.87 9.35 16.24
C TRP A 183 14.38 9.37 17.70
N SER A 184 14.05 10.53 18.25
CA SER A 184 13.35 10.61 19.55
C SER A 184 11.85 10.29 19.42
N TYR A 185 11.34 10.26 18.18
CA TYR A 185 9.94 10.08 17.82
C TYR A 185 9.02 11.17 18.41
N GLY A 186 9.56 12.38 18.63
CA GLY A 186 8.81 13.51 19.19
C GLY A 186 8.01 14.26 18.14
N ASP A 187 8.53 14.38 16.92
CA ASP A 187 7.91 15.09 15.79
C ASP A 187 8.27 14.43 14.45
N ASN A 188 7.46 14.61 13.42
CA ASN A 188 7.77 14.20 12.05
C ASN A 188 8.25 15.37 11.16
N TYR A 189 8.31 16.59 11.72
CA TYR A 189 8.68 17.85 11.06
C TYR A 189 7.73 18.35 9.97
N PHE A 190 6.47 17.91 10.01
CA PHE A 190 5.43 18.56 9.23
C PHE A 190 5.15 19.97 9.76
N ALA A 191 4.80 20.87 8.84
CA ALA A 191 4.49 22.27 9.11
C ALA A 191 5.64 23.07 9.75
N THR A 192 6.87 22.84 9.30
CA THR A 192 8.08 23.57 9.74
C THR A 192 8.42 24.77 8.84
N GLY A 193 7.56 25.08 7.88
CA GLY A 193 7.69 26.21 6.96
C GLY A 193 7.27 25.84 5.54
N LEU A 194 7.20 26.84 4.65
CA LEU A 194 7.07 26.58 3.22
C LEU A 194 8.40 26.03 2.69
N PRO A 195 8.39 24.96 1.88
CA PRO A 195 9.60 24.43 1.27
C PRO A 195 10.16 25.40 0.23
N PRO A 196 11.44 25.26 -0.20
CA PRO A 196 12.08 26.19 -1.13
C PRO A 196 11.27 26.45 -2.41
N GLU A 197 11.22 27.72 -2.83
CA GLU A 197 10.32 28.21 -3.87
C GLU A 197 10.50 27.53 -5.23
N LYS A 198 11.76 27.34 -5.64
CA LYS A 198 12.15 26.89 -6.99
C LYS A 198 11.30 25.73 -7.52
N ASP A 199 11.08 24.70 -6.71
CA ASP A 199 10.38 23.48 -7.12
C ASP A 199 8.96 23.38 -6.53
N ASN A 200 8.57 24.29 -5.62
CA ASN A 200 7.37 24.15 -4.80
C ASN A 200 6.37 25.32 -4.89
N ALA A 201 6.74 26.46 -5.51
CA ALA A 201 5.90 27.67 -5.56
C ALA A 201 4.48 27.41 -6.06
N GLN A 202 4.34 26.59 -7.11
CA GLN A 202 3.05 26.22 -7.69
C GLN A 202 2.12 25.50 -6.70
N PHE A 203 2.67 24.85 -5.67
CA PHE A 203 1.91 24.11 -4.67
C PHE A 203 1.63 24.92 -3.40
N TYR A 204 2.21 26.12 -3.25
CA TYR A 204 2.08 26.95 -2.06
C TYR A 204 0.63 27.21 -1.62
N PRO A 205 -0.36 27.43 -2.50
CA PRO A 205 -1.75 27.56 -2.07
C PRO A 205 -2.25 26.32 -1.31
N TYR A 206 -1.92 25.12 -1.79
CA TYR A 206 -2.33 23.85 -1.19
C TYR A 206 -1.51 23.51 0.05
N ILE A 207 -0.20 23.79 0.04
CA ILE A 207 0.67 23.66 1.23
C ILE A 207 0.12 24.54 2.34
N LYS A 208 -0.12 25.83 2.09
CA LYS A 208 -0.68 26.76 3.09
C LYS A 208 -2.02 26.28 3.63
N ALA A 209 -2.85 25.65 2.80
CA ALA A 209 -4.12 25.08 3.25
C ALA A 209 -3.89 23.90 4.21
N ALA A 210 -2.97 22.98 3.88
CA ALA A 210 -2.62 21.84 4.71
C ALA A 210 -1.93 22.25 6.02
N LEU A 211 -0.95 23.16 5.99
CA LEU A 211 -0.22 23.59 7.18
C LEU A 211 -1.10 24.27 8.24
N LYS A 212 -2.26 24.82 7.85
CA LYS A 212 -3.25 25.42 8.77
C LYS A 212 -4.07 24.37 9.54
N GLN A 213 -4.06 23.11 9.10
CA GLN A 213 -4.88 22.05 9.67
C GLN A 213 -4.10 21.33 10.78
N ALA A 214 -4.44 21.64 12.04
CA ALA A 214 -3.76 21.07 13.20
C ALA A 214 -3.86 19.54 13.28
N ASN A 215 -4.93 18.95 12.76
CA ASN A 215 -5.19 17.51 12.74
C ASN A 215 -4.34 16.73 11.73
N ILE A 216 -3.58 17.39 10.85
CA ILE A 216 -2.66 16.71 9.93
C ILE A 216 -1.35 16.35 10.64
N LYS A 217 -0.84 17.24 11.51
CA LYS A 217 0.40 16.99 12.24
C LYS A 217 0.21 15.79 13.18
N PRO A 218 1.04 14.73 13.08
CA PRO A 218 0.86 13.55 13.91
C PRO A 218 1.24 13.83 15.36
N ALA A 219 0.53 13.20 16.28
CA ALA A 219 0.97 13.10 17.66
C ALA A 219 2.11 12.07 17.77
N ARG A 220 2.86 12.10 18.87
CA ARG A 220 3.87 11.08 19.19
C ARG A 220 3.30 9.66 19.12
N ALA A 221 2.07 9.47 19.57
CA ALA A 221 1.38 8.18 19.52
C ALA A 221 1.20 7.67 18.09
N ASP A 222 0.87 8.54 17.14
CA ASP A 222 0.70 8.20 15.72
C ASP A 222 2.03 7.77 15.09
N ILE A 223 3.11 8.49 15.41
CA ILE A 223 4.48 8.17 14.97
C ILE A 223 4.91 6.81 15.51
N THR A 224 4.71 6.56 16.81
CA THR A 224 5.06 5.27 17.42
C THR A 224 4.18 4.13 16.88
N TYR A 225 2.89 4.38 16.64
CA TYR A 225 1.99 3.42 16.01
C TYR A 225 2.48 3.02 14.63
N SER A 226 2.82 4.00 13.78
CA SER A 226 3.33 3.74 12.42
C SER A 226 4.64 2.94 12.45
N ARG A 227 5.55 3.28 13.37
CA ARG A 227 6.82 2.57 13.55
C ARG A 227 6.60 1.11 13.93
N ASP A 228 5.73 0.87 14.89
CA ASP A 228 5.49 -0.48 15.41
C ASP A 228 4.66 -1.30 14.41
N GLN A 229 3.73 -0.68 13.66
CA GLN A 229 3.07 -1.31 12.51
C GLN A 229 4.06 -1.73 11.44
N PHE A 230 5.04 -0.88 11.11
CA PHE A 230 6.07 -1.24 10.15
C PHE A 230 6.89 -2.46 10.61
N ARG A 231 7.23 -2.53 11.90
CA ARG A 231 7.92 -3.70 12.49
C ARG A 231 7.07 -4.96 12.41
N ASP A 232 5.78 -4.87 12.73
CA ASP A 232 4.85 -5.99 12.61
C ASP A 232 4.78 -6.50 11.16
N LEU A 233 4.69 -5.59 10.18
CA LEU A 233 4.69 -5.93 8.75
C LEU A 233 5.99 -6.62 8.31
N LEU A 234 7.15 -6.16 8.78
CA LEU A 234 8.43 -6.80 8.48
C LEU A 234 8.53 -8.18 9.14
N GLN A 235 8.03 -8.34 10.37
CA GLN A 235 8.00 -9.64 11.03
C GLN A 235 7.11 -10.63 10.28
N ILE A 236 5.94 -10.19 9.78
CA ILE A 236 5.07 -11.00 8.92
C ILE A 236 5.77 -11.36 7.61
N ARG A 237 6.39 -10.41 6.92
CA ARG A 237 7.12 -10.69 5.66
C ARG A 237 8.28 -11.68 5.88
N ALA A 238 8.98 -11.57 7.00
CA ALA A 238 10.11 -12.43 7.34
C ALA A 238 9.66 -13.83 7.79
N SER A 239 8.45 -13.98 8.34
CA SER A 239 7.96 -15.24 8.91
C SER A 239 7.70 -16.34 7.90
N SER A 240 7.68 -16.05 6.60
CA SER A 240 7.40 -17.03 5.56
C SER A 240 8.12 -16.70 4.25
N SER A 241 8.65 -17.73 3.56
CA SER A 241 9.15 -17.59 2.19
C SER A 241 8.04 -17.27 1.17
N LEU A 242 6.76 -17.46 1.52
CA LEU A 242 5.62 -17.18 0.64
C LEU A 242 5.47 -15.70 0.29
N PHE A 243 5.91 -14.78 1.14
CA PHE A 243 5.93 -13.35 0.82
C PHE A 243 7.10 -12.95 -0.09
N ARG A 244 8.03 -13.89 -0.36
CA ARG A 244 9.32 -13.66 -1.04
C ARG A 244 9.65 -14.82 -1.97
N LEU A 245 8.69 -15.22 -2.79
CA LEU A 245 8.86 -16.30 -3.75
C LEU A 245 9.98 -15.96 -4.72
N SER A 246 10.85 -16.93 -4.98
CA SER A 246 12.11 -16.70 -5.71
C SER A 246 11.98 -16.73 -7.23
N THR A 247 10.88 -17.29 -7.76
CA THR A 247 10.68 -17.45 -9.20
C THR A 247 9.30 -16.97 -9.64
N ALA A 248 9.19 -16.51 -10.87
CA ALA A 248 7.90 -16.20 -11.50
C ALA A 248 6.95 -17.41 -11.56
N SER A 249 7.52 -18.62 -11.71
CA SER A 249 6.73 -19.87 -11.72
C SER A 249 6.09 -20.13 -10.36
N ASP A 250 6.84 -19.97 -9.27
CA ASP A 250 6.30 -20.10 -7.91
C ASP A 250 5.20 -19.08 -7.66
N ILE A 251 5.38 -17.82 -8.09
CA ILE A 251 4.36 -16.78 -7.95
C ILE A 251 3.10 -17.19 -8.70
N ALA A 252 3.21 -17.61 -9.95
CA ALA A 252 2.06 -18.03 -10.76
C ALA A 252 1.34 -19.26 -10.18
N GLN A 253 2.07 -20.19 -9.55
CA GLN A 253 1.49 -21.38 -8.95
C GLN A 253 0.83 -21.11 -7.59
N ARG A 254 1.38 -20.19 -6.80
CA ARG A 254 1.08 -20.08 -5.36
C ARG A 254 0.31 -18.84 -4.97
N LEU A 255 0.41 -17.75 -5.74
CA LEU A 255 -0.34 -16.52 -5.48
C LEU A 255 -1.67 -16.54 -6.22
N HIS A 256 -2.75 -16.35 -5.49
CA HIS A 256 -4.09 -16.18 -6.05
C HIS A 256 -4.76 -14.95 -5.46
N PHE A 257 -5.38 -14.12 -6.30
CA PHE A 257 -6.19 -12.99 -5.85
C PHE A 257 -7.66 -13.36 -5.81
N TYR A 258 -8.31 -13.01 -4.70
CA TYR A 258 -9.76 -13.07 -4.55
C TYR A 258 -10.37 -11.67 -4.66
N ASN A 259 -11.70 -11.61 -4.67
CA ASN A 259 -12.46 -10.36 -4.77
C ASN A 259 -12.03 -9.56 -6.02
N THR A 260 -12.05 -10.21 -7.18
CA THR A 260 -11.69 -9.66 -8.50
C THR A 260 -12.92 -9.57 -9.42
N GLY A 261 -12.75 -9.01 -10.61
CA GLY A 261 -13.85 -8.91 -11.59
C GLY A 261 -14.72 -7.67 -11.43
N PRO A 262 -15.81 -7.56 -12.20
CA PRO A 262 -16.65 -6.36 -12.27
C PRO A 262 -17.53 -6.13 -11.04
N THR A 263 -17.80 -7.19 -10.27
CA THR A 263 -18.63 -7.15 -9.06
C THR A 263 -17.83 -7.14 -7.77
N GLN A 264 -16.50 -6.98 -7.85
CA GLN A 264 -15.65 -6.95 -6.67
C GLN A 264 -16.00 -5.77 -5.74
N ASN A 265 -15.71 -5.92 -4.46
CA ASN A 265 -15.58 -4.79 -3.55
C ASN A 265 -14.18 -4.18 -3.70
N PRO A 266 -14.00 -3.03 -4.33
CA PRO A 266 -12.66 -2.51 -4.59
C PRO A 266 -11.99 -1.94 -3.33
N LEU A 267 -12.66 -1.87 -2.19
CA LEU A 267 -12.10 -1.38 -0.92
C LEU A 267 -11.33 -2.47 -0.14
N LEU A 268 -11.35 -3.70 -0.63
CA LEU A 268 -10.73 -4.85 0.03
C LEU A 268 -9.90 -5.65 -0.96
N ILE A 269 -8.57 -5.63 -0.81
CA ILE A 269 -7.73 -6.62 -1.48
C ILE A 269 -7.72 -7.89 -0.64
N ALA A 270 -7.83 -9.04 -1.30
CA ALA A 270 -7.69 -10.36 -0.70
C ALA A 270 -6.75 -11.20 -1.58
N ALA A 271 -5.74 -11.81 -0.97
CA ALA A 271 -4.89 -12.75 -1.69
C ALA A 271 -4.51 -13.94 -0.83
N HIS A 272 -4.28 -15.06 -1.51
CA HIS A 272 -3.89 -16.33 -0.94
C HIS A 272 -2.53 -16.75 -1.46
N LEU A 273 -1.73 -17.33 -0.57
CA LEU A 273 -0.43 -17.90 -0.86
C LEU A 273 -0.44 -19.38 -0.41
N ASP A 274 -0.16 -20.28 -1.35
CA ASP A 274 -0.06 -21.73 -1.10
C ASP A 274 1.36 -22.15 -0.71
N GLY A 275 1.51 -22.55 0.56
CA GLY A 275 2.76 -23.00 1.16
C GLY A 275 3.06 -24.47 1.03
N ARG A 276 2.13 -25.29 0.53
CA ARG A 276 2.33 -26.73 0.45
C ARG A 276 3.52 -27.05 -0.44
N GLN A 277 4.38 -27.95 0.06
CA GLN A 277 5.59 -28.39 -0.64
C GLN A 277 6.57 -27.25 -0.97
N LEU A 278 6.55 -26.14 -0.22
CA LEU A 278 7.54 -25.07 -0.34
C LEU A 278 8.41 -25.00 0.91
N ALA A 279 9.73 -25.09 0.71
CA ALA A 279 10.69 -24.93 1.79
C ALA A 279 10.60 -23.52 2.40
N GLY A 280 10.62 -23.44 3.74
CA GLY A 280 10.56 -22.17 4.47
C GLY A 280 9.21 -21.45 4.42
N ALA A 281 8.16 -22.08 3.90
CA ALA A 281 6.82 -21.48 3.87
C ALA A 281 6.26 -21.26 5.28
N ASN A 282 6.65 -22.09 6.25
CA ASN A 282 6.24 -22.08 7.67
C ASN A 282 4.73 -22.23 7.94
N PHE A 283 3.89 -22.04 6.94
CA PHE A 283 2.44 -22.20 6.95
C PHE A 283 2.03 -22.87 5.64
N ALA A 284 1.07 -23.81 5.67
CA ALA A 284 0.58 -24.43 4.45
C ALA A 284 -0.29 -23.46 3.63
N SER A 285 -0.86 -22.45 4.29
CA SER A 285 -1.72 -21.46 3.65
C SER A 285 -1.57 -20.11 4.33
N ILE A 286 -1.49 -19.03 3.56
CA ILE A 286 -1.59 -17.66 4.05
C ILE A 286 -2.69 -16.95 3.29
N MET A 287 -3.61 -16.30 4.01
CA MET A 287 -4.57 -15.37 3.45
C MET A 287 -4.26 -13.97 3.99
N TYR A 288 -4.04 -13.00 3.12
CA TYR A 288 -3.83 -11.61 3.54
C TYR A 288 -4.86 -10.68 2.91
N PHE A 289 -5.18 -9.63 3.66
CA PHE A 289 -6.19 -8.64 3.33
C PHE A 289 -5.65 -7.24 3.54
N ILE A 290 -6.06 -6.31 2.67
CA ILE A 290 -5.81 -4.87 2.81
C ILE A 290 -7.16 -4.17 2.69
N ASN A 291 -7.69 -3.68 3.82
CA ASN A 291 -8.95 -2.94 3.87
C ASN A 291 -8.67 -1.44 3.94
N ILE A 292 -8.97 -0.73 2.85
CA ILE A 292 -8.80 0.74 2.75
C ILE A 292 -10.04 1.52 3.19
N SER A 293 -11.13 0.83 3.54
CA SER A 293 -12.37 1.45 4.00
C SER A 293 -12.28 1.87 5.47
N SER A 294 -12.93 2.99 5.82
CA SER A 294 -13.14 3.44 7.20
C SER A 294 -14.15 2.57 7.97
N GLN A 295 -14.75 1.59 7.30
CA GLN A 295 -15.65 0.59 7.85
C GLN A 295 -15.06 -0.81 7.72
N THR A 296 -15.37 -1.67 8.69
CA THR A 296 -15.09 -3.11 8.63
C THR A 296 -15.67 -3.71 7.35
N GLN A 297 -14.87 -4.51 6.66
CA GLN A 297 -15.29 -5.22 5.46
C GLN A 297 -15.40 -6.72 5.75
N SER A 298 -16.19 -7.42 4.96
CA SER A 298 -16.25 -8.87 5.02
C SER A 298 -16.31 -9.49 3.64
N LEU A 299 -15.70 -10.66 3.51
CA LEU A 299 -15.62 -11.38 2.26
C LEU A 299 -15.81 -12.87 2.53
N THR A 300 -16.81 -13.46 1.88
CA THR A 300 -16.95 -14.91 1.80
C THR A 300 -16.16 -15.38 0.58
N ILE A 301 -15.28 -16.36 0.77
CA ILE A 301 -14.45 -16.90 -0.30
C ILE A 301 -14.82 -18.37 -0.53
N ASP A 302 -15.26 -18.69 -1.74
CA ASP A 302 -15.59 -20.04 -2.14
C ASP A 302 -14.36 -20.97 -2.02
N GLY A 303 -14.58 -22.19 -1.52
CA GLY A 303 -13.52 -23.17 -1.28
C GLY A 303 -12.65 -22.90 -0.04
N GLN A 304 -12.96 -21.84 0.72
CA GLN A 304 -12.32 -21.53 2.01
C GLN A 304 -13.20 -21.90 3.22
N SER A 305 -14.33 -22.59 3.02
CA SER A 305 -15.07 -23.22 4.12
C SER A 305 -14.33 -24.44 4.67
N GLN A 306 -14.59 -24.77 5.94
CA GLN A 306 -14.01 -25.90 6.66
C GLN A 306 -12.47 -25.90 6.71
N ARG A 307 -11.84 -24.74 6.49
CA ARG A 307 -10.40 -24.55 6.72
C ARG A 307 -10.16 -24.20 8.19
N SER A 308 -8.90 -24.25 8.60
CA SER A 308 -8.46 -23.96 9.97
C SER A 308 -7.57 -22.73 10.02
N TYR A 309 -8.04 -21.61 9.44
CA TYR A 309 -7.30 -20.35 9.52
C TYR A 309 -7.33 -19.77 10.93
N GLN A 310 -6.19 -19.24 11.34
CA GLN A 310 -6.03 -18.46 12.56
C GLN A 310 -5.35 -17.13 12.22
N LEU A 311 -5.48 -16.11 13.06
CA LEU A 311 -4.70 -14.89 12.87
C LEU A 311 -3.21 -15.19 12.93
N HIS A 312 -2.43 -14.54 12.07
CA HIS A 312 -0.97 -14.66 12.09
C HIS A 312 -0.44 -14.27 13.49
N PRO A 313 0.51 -15.04 14.09
CA PRO A 313 0.96 -14.81 15.46
C PRO A 313 1.42 -13.38 15.78
N THR A 314 2.02 -12.67 14.82
CA THR A 314 2.40 -11.25 14.97
C THR A 314 1.23 -10.37 15.42
N HIS A 315 0.02 -10.58 14.88
CA HIS A 315 -1.16 -9.79 15.25
C HIS A 315 -1.60 -10.01 16.70
N LEU A 316 -1.16 -11.10 17.32
CA LEU A 316 -1.52 -11.50 18.69
C LEU A 316 -0.46 -11.12 19.73
N LEU A 317 0.66 -10.54 19.30
CA LEU A 317 1.72 -10.11 20.22
C LEU A 317 1.23 -9.01 21.17
N THR A 318 1.68 -9.05 22.42
CA THR A 318 1.38 -8.00 23.41
C THR A 318 1.85 -6.62 22.96
N GLN A 319 2.87 -6.56 22.11
CA GLN A 319 3.43 -5.34 21.50
C GLN A 319 2.94 -5.05 20.08
N ALA A 320 2.06 -5.88 19.49
CA ALA A 320 1.47 -5.60 18.17
C ALA A 320 0.82 -4.21 18.16
N ALA A 321 1.09 -3.41 17.13
CA ALA A 321 0.73 -2.00 17.13
C ALA A 321 -0.77 -1.74 16.98
N ASP A 322 -1.50 -2.61 16.27
CA ASP A 322 -2.95 -2.48 16.07
C ASP A 322 -3.70 -3.60 16.79
N LYS A 323 -4.10 -3.32 18.03
CA LYS A 323 -4.87 -4.25 18.86
C LYS A 323 -6.26 -4.57 18.32
N ARG A 324 -6.80 -3.72 17.45
CA ARG A 324 -8.12 -3.95 16.83
C ARG A 324 -8.10 -5.19 15.96
N VAL A 325 -6.97 -5.50 15.31
CA VAL A 325 -6.86 -6.71 14.47
C VAL A 325 -7.10 -7.96 15.31
N ALA A 326 -6.45 -8.10 16.47
CA ALA A 326 -6.67 -9.25 17.35
C ALA A 326 -8.10 -9.32 17.91
N ALA A 327 -8.72 -8.17 18.18
CA ALA A 327 -10.05 -8.10 18.78
C ALA A 327 -11.20 -8.31 17.78
N GLU A 328 -11.04 -7.85 16.54
CA GLU A 328 -12.14 -7.67 15.59
C GLU A 328 -11.98 -8.53 14.33
N ALA A 329 -10.75 -8.88 13.91
CA ALA A 329 -10.56 -9.69 12.72
C ALA A 329 -10.95 -11.14 12.97
N LYS A 330 -11.74 -11.70 12.06
CA LYS A 330 -12.37 -13.01 12.27
C LYS A 330 -12.40 -13.84 11.00
N TYR A 331 -12.23 -15.15 11.16
CA TYR A 331 -12.52 -16.14 10.13
C TYR A 331 -13.60 -17.09 10.66
N GLU A 332 -14.65 -17.28 9.86
CA GLU A 332 -15.79 -18.14 10.16
C GLU A 332 -15.67 -19.42 9.31
N SER A 333 -15.24 -20.52 9.94
CA SER A 333 -14.93 -21.76 9.21
C SER A 333 -16.11 -22.35 8.46
N ILE A 334 -17.33 -22.28 9.00
CA ILE A 334 -18.52 -22.86 8.37
C ILE A 334 -18.80 -22.23 7.01
N SER A 335 -18.73 -20.90 6.93
CA SER A 335 -19.07 -20.12 5.73
C SER A 335 -17.86 -19.80 4.86
N GLY A 336 -16.63 -19.90 5.38
CA GLY A 336 -15.44 -19.40 4.68
C GLY A 336 -15.40 -17.86 4.64
N ARG A 337 -16.02 -17.20 5.63
CA ARG A 337 -16.15 -15.73 5.69
C ARG A 337 -15.03 -15.12 6.52
N PHE A 338 -14.39 -14.09 5.98
CA PHE A 338 -13.38 -13.27 6.67
C PHE A 338 -13.96 -11.90 6.99
N THR A 339 -13.68 -11.39 8.18
CA THR A 339 -14.05 -10.05 8.65
C THR A 339 -12.78 -9.27 8.95
N ILE A 340 -12.62 -8.11 8.30
CA ILE A 340 -11.39 -7.32 8.27
C ILE A 340 -11.68 -5.90 8.81
N PRO A 341 -11.09 -5.49 9.94
CA PRO A 341 -11.35 -4.19 10.55
C PRO A 341 -11.05 -3.02 9.63
N ALA A 342 -11.68 -1.87 9.91
CA ALA A 342 -11.46 -0.64 9.17
C ALA A 342 -9.98 -0.22 9.15
N LEU A 343 -9.51 0.24 7.98
CA LEU A 343 -8.16 0.74 7.75
C LEU A 343 -7.07 -0.20 8.32
N SER A 344 -7.10 -1.46 7.92
CA SER A 344 -6.19 -2.48 8.44
C SER A 344 -5.66 -3.45 7.37
N ALA A 345 -4.45 -3.95 7.60
CA ALA A 345 -3.84 -5.03 6.85
C ALA A 345 -3.78 -6.27 7.75
N VAL A 346 -4.45 -7.35 7.35
CA VAL A 346 -4.65 -8.53 8.20
C VAL A 346 -4.13 -9.78 7.51
N VAL A 347 -3.49 -10.66 8.28
CA VAL A 347 -2.98 -11.94 7.78
C VAL A 347 -3.54 -13.07 8.64
N PHE A 348 -4.09 -14.07 7.98
CA PHE A 348 -4.48 -15.35 8.55
C PHE A 348 -3.55 -16.43 8.00
N VAL A 349 -3.26 -17.42 8.82
CA VAL A 349 -2.42 -18.57 8.49
C VAL A 349 -3.17 -19.87 8.72
N GLY A 350 -2.98 -20.83 7.83
CA GLY A 350 -3.48 -22.20 7.95
C GLY A 350 -2.31 -23.18 8.07
N GLN A 351 -2.52 -24.22 8.87
CA GLN A 351 -1.62 -25.37 8.99
C GLN A 351 -1.84 -26.38 7.88
#